data_AF-A0A5C5TDU0-F1
#
_entry.id   AF-A0A5C5TDU0-F1
#
_cell.length_a   1.000
_cell.length_b   1.000
_cell.length_c   1.000
_cell.angle_alpha   90.00
_cell.angle_beta   90.00
_cell.angle_gamma   90.00
#
_symmetry.space_group_name_H-M   'P 1'
#
loop_
_entity.id
_entity.type
_entity.pdbx_description
1 polymer ?
#
loop_
_entity_poly.entity_id
_entity_poly.type
_entity_poly.pdbx_seq_one_letter_code
_entity_poly.pdbx_strand_id
1 'polypeptide(L)' 'MPLFIKDDSVLALAKEYQSLTQARSTTDAVRSALQAAIARETRRIPLSQRLAKIRAQTLAERKPDRRLDRKKLADRLWGE' A
#
# COMPACT_ATOMS: atom_id res chain seq x y z
N MET A 1 -21.17 -2.92 -21.53
CA MET A 1 -22.54 -2.63 -21.05
C MET A 1 -22.51 -1.33 -20.26
N PRO A 2 -23.53 -0.46 -20.40
CA PRO A 2 -23.62 0.77 -19.62
C PRO A 2 -23.90 0.46 -18.14
N LEU A 3 -23.19 1.14 -17.23
CA LEU A 3 -23.45 1.05 -15.80
C LEU A 3 -24.74 1.83 -15.46
N PHE A 4 -25.73 1.16 -14.88
CA PHE A 4 -26.94 1.81 -14.39
C PHE A 4 -26.87 2.02 -12.87
N ILE A 5 -26.84 3.28 -12.45
CA ILE A 5 -26.82 3.67 -11.04
C ILE A 5 -28.23 4.17 -10.70
N LYS A 6 -28.93 3.47 -9.80
CA LYS A 6 -30.30 3.83 -9.37
C LYS A 6 -30.34 4.98 -8.36
N ASP A 7 -29.25 5.16 -7.63
CA ASP A 7 -29.15 6.16 -6.57
C ASP A 7 -28.60 7.47 -7.16
N ASP A 8 -29.41 8.53 -7.09
CA ASP A 8 -29.06 9.85 -7.64
C ASP A 8 -27.84 10.47 -6.95
N SER A 9 -27.63 10.19 -5.66
CA SER A 9 -26.46 10.69 -4.93
C SER A 9 -25.17 10.04 -5.43
N VAL A 10 -25.22 8.73 -5.71
CA VAL A 10 -24.08 7.98 -6.27
C VAL A 10 -23.83 8.40 -7.71
N LEU A 11 -24.89 8.65 -8.48
CA LEU A 11 -24.77 9.15 -9.85
C LEU A 11 -24.13 10.54 -9.89
N ALA A 12 -24.47 11.42 -8.94
CA ALA A 12 -23.85 12.74 -8.81
C ALA A 12 -22.35 12.62 -8.55
N LEU A 13 -21.93 11.77 -7.61
CA LEU A 13 -20.50 11.50 -7.34
C LEU A 13 -19.78 10.94 -8.56
N ALA A 14 -20.41 10.02 -9.29
CA ALA A 14 -19.84 9.42 -10.49
C ALA A 14 -19.67 10.45 -11.63
N LYS A 15 -20.62 11.39 -11.77
CA LYS A 15 -20.53 12.51 -12.73
C LYS A 15 -19.47 13.51 -12.32
N GLU A 16 -19.38 13.87 -11.05
CA GLU A 16 -18.34 14.76 -10.54
C GLU A 16 -16.95 14.17 -10.78
N TYR A 17 -16.77 12.89 -10.45
CA TYR A 17 -15.51 12.18 -10.72
C TYR A 17 -15.21 12.10 -12.22
N GLN A 18 -16.21 11.88 -13.07
CA GLN A 18 -16.06 11.93 -14.53
C GLN A 18 -15.59 13.32 -15.00
N SER A 19 -16.17 14.40 -14.47
CA SER A 19 -15.76 15.78 -14.81
C SER A 19 -14.32 16.06 -14.38
N LEU A 20 -13.92 15.63 -13.18
CA LEU A 20 -12.55 15.82 -12.67
C LEU A 20 -11.51 15.03 -13.46
N THR A 21 -11.85 13.81 -13.88
CA THR A 21 -10.93 12.92 -14.61
C THR A 21 -11.04 13.03 -16.13
N GLN A 22 -11.98 13.84 -16.63
CA GLN A 22 -12.33 13.97 -18.05
C GLN A 22 -12.59 12.62 -18.74
N ALA A 23 -13.13 11.65 -17.99
CA ALA A 23 -13.41 10.33 -18.50
C ALA A 23 -14.53 10.36 -19.56
N ARG A 24 -14.36 9.57 -20.63
CA ARG A 24 -15.28 9.53 -21.78
C ARG A 24 -16.70 9.08 -21.42
N SER A 25 -16.84 8.28 -20.37
CA SER A 25 -18.13 7.83 -19.86
C SER A 25 -18.12 7.72 -18.35
N THR A 26 -19.30 7.83 -17.73
CA THR A 26 -19.48 7.60 -16.29
C THR A 26 -19.06 6.18 -15.90
N THR A 27 -19.25 5.21 -16.80
CA THR A 27 -18.81 3.82 -16.58
C THR A 27 -17.29 3.72 -16.52
N ASP A 28 -16.57 4.42 -17.40
CA ASP A 28 -15.10 4.41 -17.40
C ASP A 28 -14.53 5.18 -16.21
N ALA A 29 -15.18 6.27 -15.80
CA ALA A 29 -14.85 7.02 -14.61
C ALA A 29 -14.94 6.12 -13.35
N VAL A 30 -16.10 5.48 -13.16
CA VAL A 30 -16.34 4.58 -12.02
C VAL A 30 -15.41 3.37 -12.06
N ARG A 31 -15.18 2.76 -13.23
CA ARG A 31 -14.24 1.64 -13.36
C ARG A 31 -12.84 2.04 -12.90
N SER A 32 -12.35 3.19 -13.34
CA SER A 32 -11.01 3.68 -13.01
C SER A 32 -10.89 3.99 -11.52
N ALA A 33 -11.92 4.63 -10.92
CA ALA A 33 -11.97 4.89 -9.48
C ALA A 33 -11.90 3.59 -8.66
N LEU A 34 -12.71 2.60 -9.01
CA LEU A 34 -12.75 1.31 -8.32
C LEU A 34 -11.45 0.54 -8.49
N GLN A 35 -10.85 0.54 -9.68
CA GLN A 35 -9.54 -0.08 -9.90
C GLN A 35 -8.46 0.54 -9.01
N ALA A 36 -8.43 1.88 -8.90
CA ALA A 36 -7.50 2.57 -8.02
C ALA A 36 -7.75 2.26 -6.53
N ALA A 37 -9.01 2.24 -6.11
CA ALA A 37 -9.41 1.91 -4.74
C ALA A 37 -9.04 0.46 -4.37
N ILE A 38 -9.35 -0.50 -5.25
CA ILE A 38 -8.96 -1.90 -5.10
C ILE A 38 -7.44 -2.02 -5.06
N ALA A 39 -6.72 -1.38 -5.98
CA ALA A 39 -5.26 -1.42 -5.98
C ALA A 39 -4.68 -0.84 -4.68
N ARG A 40 -5.26 0.24 -4.13
CA ARG A 40 -4.86 0.82 -2.85
C ARG A 40 -5.09 -0.15 -1.69
N GLU A 41 -6.24 -0.82 -1.66
CA GLU A 41 -6.57 -1.76 -0.59
C GLU A 41 -5.79 -3.08 -0.71
N THR A 42 -5.56 -3.58 -1.92
CA THR A 42 -4.69 -4.75 -2.16
C THR A 42 -3.23 -4.44 -1.83
N ARG A 43 -2.77 -3.20 -2.09
CA ARG A 43 -1.41 -2.75 -1.72
C ARG A 43 -1.26 -2.38 -0.26
N ARG A 44 -2.36 -2.29 0.50
CA ARG A 44 -2.31 -2.38 1.96
C ARG A 44 -1.96 -3.82 2.35
N ILE A 45 -0.75 -4.25 1.99
CA ILE A 45 -0.10 -5.33 2.70
C ILE A 45 -0.08 -4.87 4.15
N PRO A 46 -0.73 -5.62 5.08
CA PRO A 46 -0.72 -5.27 6.49
C PRO A 46 0.71 -5.00 6.92
N LEU A 47 0.93 -3.96 7.71
CA LEU A 47 2.28 -3.64 8.23
C LEU A 47 2.97 -4.88 8.81
N SER A 48 2.20 -5.78 9.43
CA SER A 48 2.64 -7.09 9.92
C SER A 48 3.27 -7.98 8.83
N GLN A 49 2.65 -8.09 7.66
CA GLN A 49 3.17 -8.88 6.54
C GLN A 49 4.39 -8.20 5.88
N ARG A 50 4.43 -6.86 5.81
CA ARG A 50 5.62 -6.12 5.36
C ARG A 50 6.80 -6.33 6.32
N LEU A 51 6.54 -6.24 7.63
CA LEU A 51 7.55 -6.51 8.66
C LEU A 51 8.04 -7.96 8.60
N ALA A 52 7.13 -8.92 8.41
CA ALA A 52 7.48 -10.33 8.32
C ALA A 52 8.42 -10.59 7.13
N LYS A 53 8.14 -9.99 5.97
CA LYS A 53 9.01 -10.09 4.78
C LYS A 53 10.40 -9.51 5.05
N ILE A 54 10.48 -8.31 5.63
CA ILE A 54 11.76 -7.67 5.96
C ILE A 54 12.53 -8.51 6.98
N ARG A 55 11.87 -8.99 8.04
CA ARG A 55 12.48 -9.88 9.05
C ARG A 55 13.02 -11.16 8.41
N ALA A 56 12.25 -11.81 7.54
CA ALA A 56 12.67 -13.02 6.84
C ALA A 56 13.89 -12.77 5.94
N GLN A 57 13.93 -11.66 5.20
CA GLN A 57 15.08 -11.28 4.39
C GLN A 57 16.32 -11.03 5.25
N THR A 58 16.20 -10.24 6.32
CA THR A 58 17.34 -9.99 7.23
C THR A 58 17.82 -11.24 7.95
N LEU A 59 16.93 -12.21 8.20
CA LEU A 59 17.28 -13.49 8.82
C LEU A 59 17.99 -14.41 7.83
N ALA A 60 17.55 -14.45 6.57
CA ALA A 60 18.18 -15.23 5.51
C ALA A 60 19.58 -14.71 5.16
N GLU A 61 19.79 -13.39 5.20
CA GLU A 61 21.08 -12.75 4.99
C GLU A 61 21.99 -12.78 6.23
N ARG A 62 21.44 -13.19 7.39
CA ARG A 62 22.18 -13.26 8.64
C ARG A 62 23.15 -14.43 8.61
N LYS A 63 24.46 -14.14 8.49
CA LYS A 63 25.49 -15.15 8.74
C LYS A 63 25.30 -15.72 10.16
N PRO A 64 25.27 -17.05 10.34
CA PRO A 64 24.90 -17.69 11.61
C PRO A 64 25.83 -17.36 12.79
N ASP A 65 27.02 -16.81 12.53
CA ASP A 65 28.03 -16.63 13.58
C ASP A 65 28.63 -15.22 13.64
N ARG A 66 27.82 -14.18 13.41
CA ARG A 66 28.19 -12.83 13.84
C ARG A 66 27.70 -12.62 15.27
N ARG A 67 28.34 -13.29 16.23
CA ARG A 67 28.19 -12.92 17.65
C ARG A 67 28.54 -11.44 17.77
N LEU A 68 27.54 -10.63 18.04
CA LEU A 68 27.75 -9.22 18.27
C LEU A 68 28.50 -9.10 19.60
N ASP A 69 29.75 -8.68 19.57
CA ASP A 69 30.51 -8.38 20.78
C ASP A 69 29.84 -7.18 21.47
N ARG A 70 28.99 -7.50 22.44
CA ARG A 70 28.16 -6.52 23.15
C ARG A 70 29.00 -5.49 23.87
N LYS A 71 30.20 -5.87 24.34
CA LYS A 71 31.10 -4.96 25.05
C LYS A 71 31.71 -3.96 24.09
N LYS A 72 32.29 -4.42 22.97
CA LYS A 72 32.80 -3.51 21.92
C LYS A 72 31.73 -2.61 21.31
N LEU A 73 30.48 -3.07 21.20
CA LEU A 73 29.38 -2.23 20.75
C LEU A 73 29.02 -1.16 21.79
N ALA A 74 28.91 -1.55 23.07
CA ALA A 74 28.61 -0.61 24.15
C ALA A 74 29.72 0.45 24.29
N ASP A 75 30.98 0.03 24.28
CA ASP A 75 32.13 0.93 24.35
C ASP A 75 32.17 1.90 23.14
N ARG A 76 31.69 1.49 21.96
CA ARG A 76 31.58 2.38 20.78
C ARG A 76 30.40 3.36 20.87
N LEU A 77 29.28 2.94 21.45
CA LEU A 77 28.07 3.77 21.54
C LEU A 77 28.12 4.76 22.71
N TRP A 78 28.91 4.46 23.75
CA TRP A 78 29.03 5.25 24.97
C TRP A 78 30.46 5.72 25.28
N GLY A 79 31.41 5.49 24.37
CA GLY A 79 32.79 5.96 24.49
C GLY A 79 33.11 7.06 23.47
N GLU A 80 32.67 8.27 23.78
CA GLU A 80 33.59 9.37 24.11
C GLU A 80 33.33 9.78 25.57
#